data_AF-A0A969QYQ4-F1
#
_entry.id   AF-A0A969QYQ4-F1
#
_cell.length_a   1.000
_cell.length_b   1.000
_cell.length_c   1.000
_cell.angle_alpha   90.00
_cell.angle_beta   90.00
_cell.angle_gamma   90.00
#
_symmetry.space_group_name_H-M   'P 1'
#
loop_
_entity.id
_entity.type
_entity.pdbx_description
1 polymer ?
#
loop_
_entity_poly.entity_id
_entity_poly.type
_entity_poly.pdbx_seq_one_letter_code
_entity_poly.pdbx_strand_id
1 'polypeptide(L)'
;SSTMLAWGGADYKEAYAQSGQLDELLEAVKWGTDWFLKAHEMDGSGKTERLWVQVGDKTDHNYWVSPEEIESKTARPSFSIDPTRPGSDAAAGTASALASAAVLFRGTDDAYADELIKNAEALYEFAETYKGKYSDSVPQASPFYTSWSGYNDELALGGAWLYRATGDKKYLSKAENYFKNNIGNLGDWTYAADDHSYGAAALLAKDSSDPFFKQQTKNWLDTWVEGRGSVKYTSGGFAHRAQWASVPLALSTAFAAEWYNDKVEANSKYSDFAHKQVDYVLGDNPRNYSYMVGFGNNYPQRTHHRGSADTAPLDGSDRPNDHLLYGAVVGGPGTVDDFSHNDRRNDWVTNEVGTGYNAPFASAAIQQYENLGGDPLSESQLDQLIGIDANGTGF
;
A
#
# COMPACT_ATOMS: atom_id res chain seq x y z
N SER A 1 3.05 0.09 -1.37
CA SER A 1 2.20 -1.11 -1.52
C SER A 1 2.83 -2.35 -0.92
N SER A 2 4.00 -2.81 -1.42
CA SER A 2 4.61 -4.07 -0.97
C SER A 2 4.88 -4.12 0.53
N THR A 3 5.38 -3.04 1.14
CA THR A 3 5.56 -2.97 2.61
C THR A 3 4.25 -3.19 3.37
N MET A 4 3.16 -2.54 2.96
CA MET A 4 1.86 -2.66 3.64
C MET A 4 1.30 -4.08 3.54
N LEU A 5 1.40 -4.69 2.36
CA LEU A 5 0.93 -6.05 2.11
C LEU A 5 1.77 -7.07 2.92
N ALA A 6 3.10 -6.93 2.88
CA ALA A 6 4.01 -7.76 3.68
C ALA A 6 3.82 -7.55 5.18
N TRP A 7 3.48 -6.34 5.64
CA TRP A 7 3.17 -6.07 7.04
C TRP A 7 1.93 -6.85 7.49
N GLY A 8 0.83 -6.76 6.73
CA GLY A 8 -0.37 -7.56 7.01
C GLY A 8 -0.03 -9.04 7.10
N GLY A 9 0.78 -9.55 6.18
CA GLY A 9 1.28 -10.93 6.21
C GLY A 9 2.14 -11.29 7.41
N ALA A 10 3.10 -10.43 7.76
CA ALA A 10 4.09 -10.69 8.79
C ALA A 10 3.47 -10.78 10.19
N ASP A 11 2.44 -9.98 10.47
CA ASP A 11 1.81 -9.88 11.80
C ASP A 11 0.49 -10.66 11.93
N TYR A 12 -0.04 -11.18 10.82
CA TYR A 12 -1.29 -11.96 10.74
C TYR A 12 -1.15 -13.20 9.84
N LYS A 13 0.04 -13.82 9.83
CA LYS A 13 0.36 -14.96 8.95
C LYS A 13 -0.58 -16.14 9.17
N GLU A 14 -0.94 -16.41 10.43
CA GLU A 14 -1.88 -17.46 10.80
C GLU A 14 -3.27 -17.22 10.25
N ALA A 15 -3.75 -15.97 10.25
CA ALA A 15 -5.04 -15.61 9.67
C ALA A 15 -5.04 -15.86 8.16
N TYR A 16 -3.97 -15.49 7.44
CA TYR A 16 -3.82 -15.80 6.02
C TYR A 16 -3.76 -17.32 5.76
N ALA A 17 -3.11 -18.09 6.63
CA ALA A 17 -3.07 -19.54 6.51
C ALA A 17 -4.48 -20.15 6.72
N GLN A 18 -5.23 -19.65 7.70
CA GLN A 18 -6.58 -20.12 7.99
C GLN A 18 -7.58 -19.76 6.90
N SER A 19 -7.44 -18.59 6.28
CA SER A 19 -8.28 -18.20 5.13
C SER A 19 -7.84 -18.90 3.84
N GLY A 20 -6.75 -19.67 3.85
CA GLY A 20 -6.20 -20.28 2.65
C GLY A 20 -5.74 -19.27 1.61
N GLN A 21 -5.29 -18.08 2.04
CA GLN A 21 -4.82 -16.99 1.17
C GLN A 21 -3.31 -16.70 1.36
N LEU A 22 -2.61 -17.54 2.13
CA LEU A 22 -1.19 -17.35 2.42
C LEU A 22 -0.32 -17.53 1.17
N ASP A 23 -0.64 -18.49 0.31
CA ASP A 23 0.16 -18.77 -0.89
C ASP A 23 0.03 -17.63 -1.90
N GLU A 24 -1.18 -17.11 -2.10
CA GLU A 24 -1.47 -15.93 -2.94
C GLU A 24 -0.78 -14.68 -2.40
N LEU A 25 -0.79 -14.48 -1.08
CA LEU A 25 -0.06 -13.39 -0.45
C LEU A 25 1.45 -13.50 -0.70
N LEU A 26 2.02 -14.69 -0.47
CA LEU A 26 3.45 -14.92 -0.67
C LEU A 26 3.83 -14.71 -2.13
N GLU A 27 3.03 -15.22 -3.08
CA GLU A 27 3.25 -15.01 -4.52
C GLU A 27 3.20 -13.52 -4.89
N ALA A 28 2.18 -12.79 -4.43
CA ALA A 28 2.02 -11.37 -4.72
C ALA A 28 3.17 -10.53 -4.14
N VAL A 29 3.60 -10.79 -2.91
CA VAL A 29 4.74 -10.11 -2.29
C VAL A 29 6.02 -10.48 -3.04
N LYS A 30 6.23 -11.76 -3.36
CA LYS A 30 7.41 -12.25 -4.10
C LYS A 30 7.52 -11.59 -5.47
N TRP A 31 6.41 -11.43 -6.19
CA TRP A 31 6.39 -10.78 -7.49
C TRP A 31 6.96 -9.35 -7.42
N GLY A 32 6.51 -8.58 -6.41
CA GLY A 32 7.01 -7.24 -6.17
C GLY A 32 8.49 -7.22 -5.76
N THR A 33 8.91 -8.10 -4.85
CA THR A 33 10.30 -8.15 -4.39
C THR A 33 11.27 -8.68 -5.42
N ASP A 34 10.87 -9.61 -6.28
CA ASP A 34 11.67 -10.06 -7.42
C ASP A 34 11.92 -8.92 -8.42
N TRP A 35 10.96 -8.01 -8.61
CA TRP A 35 11.18 -6.80 -9.41
C TRP A 35 12.18 -5.87 -8.73
N PHE A 36 12.07 -5.63 -7.42
CA PHE A 36 13.03 -4.81 -6.68
C PHE A 36 14.46 -5.37 -6.72
N LEU A 37 14.62 -6.70 -6.57
CA LEU A 37 15.91 -7.37 -6.68
C LEU A 37 16.51 -7.23 -8.08
N LYS A 38 15.69 -7.34 -9.13
CA LYS A 38 16.14 -7.09 -10.52
C LYS A 38 16.51 -5.62 -10.75
N ALA A 39 15.83 -4.70 -10.10
CA ALA A 39 16.04 -3.27 -10.22
C ALA A 39 17.24 -2.76 -9.40
N HIS A 40 17.78 -3.56 -8.48
CA HIS A 40 18.87 -3.18 -7.59
C HIS A 40 20.20 -3.75 -8.07
N GLU A 41 21.11 -2.86 -8.47
CA GLU A 41 22.46 -3.22 -8.89
C GLU A 41 23.45 -2.92 -7.74
N MET A 42 24.25 -3.92 -7.38
CA MET A 42 25.31 -3.81 -6.39
C MET A 42 26.69 -4.05 -7.01
N ASP A 43 27.70 -3.33 -6.51
CA ASP A 43 29.10 -3.54 -6.88
C ASP A 43 29.67 -4.84 -6.28
N GLY A 44 30.90 -5.18 -6.66
CA GLY A 44 31.61 -6.35 -6.14
C GLY A 44 31.91 -6.32 -4.63
N SER A 45 31.69 -5.19 -3.95
CA SER A 45 31.80 -5.03 -2.49
C SER A 45 30.45 -5.13 -1.78
N GLY A 46 29.34 -5.28 -2.51
CA GLY A 46 27.99 -5.37 -1.97
C GLY A 46 27.34 -4.00 -1.71
N LYS A 47 27.87 -2.92 -2.27
CA LYS A 47 27.26 -1.58 -2.16
C LYS A 47 26.37 -1.29 -3.36
N THR A 48 25.28 -0.58 -3.14
CA THR A 48 24.38 -0.14 -4.21
C THR A 48 25.10 0.80 -5.18
N GLU A 49 25.17 0.41 -6.45
CA GLU A 49 25.62 1.27 -7.56
C GLU A 49 24.45 2.04 -8.17
N ARG A 50 23.30 1.37 -8.29
CA ARG A 50 22.10 1.88 -8.96
C ARG A 50 20.85 1.21 -8.44
N LEU A 51 19.76 1.97 -8.38
CA LEU A 51 18.40 1.44 -8.24
C LEU A 51 17.53 1.98 -9.37
N TRP A 52 16.93 1.09 -10.15
CA TRP A 52 15.91 1.45 -11.15
C TRP A 52 14.57 1.69 -10.44
N VAL A 53 14.02 2.90 -10.58
CA VAL A 53 12.85 3.35 -9.81
C VAL A 53 11.62 3.57 -10.67
N GLN A 54 11.76 3.61 -11.99
CA GLN A 54 10.64 3.85 -12.90
C GLN A 54 10.93 3.26 -14.30
N VAL A 55 9.91 2.64 -14.90
CA VAL A 55 9.90 2.20 -16.31
C VAL A 55 8.66 2.75 -16.98
N GLY A 56 8.83 3.52 -18.05
CA GLY A 56 7.79 4.32 -18.67
C GLY A 56 7.77 5.76 -18.18
N ASP A 57 7.10 6.64 -18.92
CA ASP A 57 6.92 8.05 -18.57
C ASP A 57 5.51 8.53 -18.91
N LYS A 58 5.24 9.83 -18.78
CA LYS A 58 3.92 10.43 -19.02
C LYS A 58 3.32 10.13 -20.40
N THR A 59 4.12 9.74 -21.39
CA THR A 59 3.61 9.40 -22.73
C THR A 59 2.72 8.16 -22.71
N ASP A 60 2.88 7.28 -21.73
CA ASP A 60 1.98 6.15 -21.45
C ASP A 60 0.53 6.62 -21.32
N HIS A 61 0.30 7.76 -20.65
CA HIS A 61 -1.03 8.30 -20.41
C HIS A 61 -1.71 8.87 -21.66
N ASN A 62 -0.99 9.05 -22.77
CA ASN A 62 -1.58 9.52 -24.03
C ASN A 62 -2.37 8.42 -24.77
N TYR A 63 -2.23 7.17 -24.34
CA TYR A 63 -2.85 6.02 -24.98
C TYR A 63 -3.81 5.31 -24.03
N TRP A 64 -5.02 5.03 -24.50
CA TRP A 64 -6.02 4.21 -23.79
C TRP A 64 -6.15 2.87 -24.51
N VAL A 65 -5.22 1.98 -24.20
CA VAL A 65 -5.11 0.63 -24.80
C VAL A 65 -4.73 -0.36 -23.71
N SER A 66 -4.99 -1.65 -23.94
CA SER A 66 -4.56 -2.72 -23.06
C SER A 66 -3.04 -2.71 -22.84
N PRO A 67 -2.54 -3.18 -21.67
CA PRO A 67 -1.11 -3.19 -21.38
C PRO A 67 -0.28 -4.01 -22.39
N GLU A 68 -0.87 -5.02 -23.04
CA GLU A 68 -0.23 -5.83 -24.08
C GLU A 68 0.09 -5.03 -25.35
N GLU A 69 -0.63 -3.94 -25.61
CA GLU A 69 -0.43 -3.09 -26.78
C GLU A 69 0.54 -1.92 -26.54
N ILE A 70 0.82 -1.56 -25.29
CA ILE A 70 1.40 -0.25 -24.95
C ILE A 70 2.77 -0.01 -25.59
N GLU A 71 3.61 -1.04 -25.71
CA GLU A 71 4.94 -0.95 -26.29
C GLU A 71 4.91 -0.65 -27.80
N SER A 72 3.81 -1.00 -28.48
CA SER A 72 3.60 -0.63 -29.88
C SER A 72 3.19 0.84 -30.06
N LYS A 73 2.73 1.49 -28.98
CA LYS A 73 2.24 2.88 -29.00
C LYS A 73 3.29 3.88 -28.54
N THR A 74 4.11 3.51 -27.55
CA THR A 74 5.12 4.41 -26.99
C THR A 74 6.33 3.67 -26.43
N ALA A 75 7.46 4.36 -26.39
CA ALA A 75 8.66 3.84 -25.74
C ALA A 75 8.50 3.81 -24.21
N ARG A 76 9.15 2.84 -23.56
CA ARG A 76 9.15 2.67 -22.10
C ARG A 76 10.56 2.88 -21.52
N PRO A 77 11.04 4.14 -21.42
CA PRO A 77 12.37 4.43 -20.90
C PRO A 77 12.49 3.99 -19.43
N SER A 78 13.68 3.56 -19.03
CA SER A 78 13.98 3.20 -17.64
C SER A 78 14.76 4.34 -16.96
N PHE A 79 14.42 4.63 -15.71
CA PHE A 79 15.04 5.68 -14.91
C PHE A 79 15.54 5.13 -13.59
N SER A 80 16.70 5.62 -13.16
CA SER A 80 17.38 5.15 -11.97
C SER A 80 17.88 6.29 -11.10
N ILE A 81 18.13 5.96 -9.85
CA ILE A 81 18.93 6.75 -8.91
C ILE A 81 20.30 6.09 -8.71
N ASP A 82 21.31 6.91 -8.41
CA ASP A 82 22.69 6.50 -8.19
C ASP A 82 23.41 7.55 -7.29
N PRO A 83 24.69 7.37 -6.90
CA PRO A 83 25.38 8.32 -6.01
C PRO A 83 25.42 9.78 -6.51
N THR A 84 25.31 10.00 -7.83
CA THR A 84 25.31 11.35 -8.43
C THR A 84 23.91 11.93 -8.60
N ARG A 85 22.90 11.06 -8.63
CA ARG A 85 21.47 11.39 -8.72
C ARG A 85 20.72 10.61 -7.63
N PRO A 86 20.81 11.03 -6.36
CA PRO A 86 20.30 10.25 -5.23
C PRO A 86 18.77 10.23 -5.14
N GLY A 87 18.25 9.28 -4.38
CA GLY A 87 16.82 9.16 -4.04
C GLY A 87 16.64 8.33 -2.77
N SER A 88 16.87 8.96 -1.61
CA SER A 88 16.81 8.33 -0.30
C SER A 88 15.44 7.77 0.03
N ASP A 89 14.39 8.48 -0.37
CA ASP A 89 12.99 8.05 -0.26
C ASP A 89 12.76 6.75 -1.03
N ALA A 90 13.01 6.72 -2.33
CA ALA A 90 12.82 5.50 -3.14
C ALA A 90 13.70 4.33 -2.65
N ALA A 91 14.95 4.59 -2.28
CA ALA A 91 15.86 3.56 -1.79
C ALA A 91 15.46 3.02 -0.40
N ALA A 92 15.13 3.88 0.56
CA ALA A 92 14.72 3.45 1.90
C ALA A 92 13.29 2.86 1.90
N GLY A 93 12.40 3.33 1.03
CA GLY A 93 11.11 2.73 0.76
C GLY A 93 11.23 1.32 0.18
N THR A 94 12.18 1.11 -0.74
CA THR A 94 12.48 -0.23 -1.27
C THR A 94 13.13 -1.13 -0.20
N ALA A 95 14.04 -0.58 0.61
CA ALA A 95 14.61 -1.31 1.75
C ALA A 95 13.54 -1.76 2.75
N SER A 96 12.56 -0.89 3.04
CA SER A 96 11.39 -1.20 3.87
C SER A 96 10.55 -2.34 3.27
N ALA A 97 10.29 -2.32 1.96
CA ALA A 97 9.57 -3.39 1.27
C ALA A 97 10.30 -4.74 1.34
N LEU A 98 11.61 -4.75 1.08
CA LEU A 98 12.41 -5.98 1.14
C LEU A 98 12.54 -6.51 2.58
N ALA A 99 12.77 -5.63 3.57
CA ALA A 99 12.90 -6.03 4.97
C ALA A 99 11.58 -6.56 5.55
N SER A 100 10.45 -5.92 5.27
CA SER A 100 9.12 -6.42 5.69
C SER A 100 8.79 -7.76 5.03
N ALA A 101 9.10 -7.93 3.74
CA ALA A 101 8.95 -9.21 3.05
C ALA A 101 9.86 -10.29 3.67
N ALA A 102 11.11 -9.96 4.03
CA ALA A 102 11.98 -10.92 4.69
C ALA A 102 11.41 -11.45 6.01
N VAL A 103 10.71 -10.61 6.78
CA VAL A 103 9.99 -11.05 7.99
C VAL A 103 8.87 -12.04 7.62
N LEU A 104 8.07 -11.74 6.59
CA LEU A 104 7.00 -12.63 6.11
C LEU A 104 7.55 -13.98 5.62
N PHE A 105 8.63 -13.98 4.83
CA PHE A 105 9.20 -15.19 4.24
C PHE A 105 10.01 -16.03 5.24
N ARG A 106 10.42 -15.47 6.37
CA ARG A 106 11.16 -16.22 7.39
C ARG A 106 10.35 -17.44 7.86
N GLY A 107 11.01 -18.60 7.90
CA GLY A 107 10.42 -19.89 8.21
C GLY A 107 9.66 -20.56 7.06
N THR A 108 9.43 -19.86 5.94
CA THR A 108 8.84 -20.41 4.71
C THR A 108 9.91 -20.55 3.62
N ASP A 109 10.71 -19.51 3.40
CA ASP A 109 11.88 -19.51 2.52
C ASP A 109 12.99 -18.64 3.15
N ASP A 110 13.81 -19.28 3.99
CA ASP A 110 14.88 -18.59 4.73
C ASP A 110 15.99 -18.05 3.81
N ALA A 111 16.27 -18.74 2.71
CA ALA A 111 17.31 -18.32 1.78
C ALA A 111 16.89 -17.05 1.03
N TYR A 112 15.62 -16.99 0.60
CA TYR A 112 15.07 -15.78 0.01
C TYR A 112 14.99 -14.64 1.04
N ALA A 113 14.55 -14.92 2.28
CA ALA A 113 14.54 -13.91 3.33
C ALA A 113 15.95 -13.32 3.61
N ASP A 114 17.00 -14.13 3.58
CA ASP A 114 18.39 -13.66 3.71
C ASP A 114 18.84 -12.79 2.52
N GLU A 115 18.45 -13.16 1.29
CA GLU A 115 18.70 -12.35 0.10
C GLU A 115 18.00 -10.98 0.19
N LEU A 116 16.75 -10.96 0.63
CA LEU A 116 15.98 -9.73 0.82
C LEU A 116 16.63 -8.82 1.87
N ILE A 117 17.05 -9.35 3.01
CA ILE A 117 17.74 -8.57 4.06
C ILE A 117 19.03 -7.96 3.52
N LYS A 118 19.86 -8.74 2.82
CA LYS A 118 21.12 -8.26 2.25
C LYS A 118 20.90 -7.05 1.35
N ASN A 119 19.92 -7.12 0.45
CA ASN A 119 19.60 -6.01 -0.46
C ASN A 119 18.98 -4.82 0.29
N ALA A 120 18.12 -5.08 1.28
CA ALA A 120 17.54 -4.04 2.13
C ALA A 120 18.60 -3.24 2.90
N GLU A 121 19.59 -3.91 3.49
CA GLU A 121 20.68 -3.24 4.22
C GLU A 121 21.53 -2.36 3.28
N ALA A 122 21.86 -2.85 2.08
CA ALA A 122 22.63 -2.10 1.08
C ALA A 122 21.88 -0.88 0.52
N LEU A 123 20.56 -1.00 0.29
CA LEU A 123 19.72 0.11 -0.13
C LEU A 123 19.55 1.16 0.98
N TYR A 124 19.41 0.73 2.22
CA TYR A 124 19.31 1.63 3.35
C TYR A 124 20.62 2.39 3.59
N GLU A 125 21.78 1.72 3.50
CA GLU A 125 23.09 2.40 3.56
C GLU A 125 23.24 3.44 2.44
N PHE A 126 22.82 3.10 1.21
CA PHE A 126 22.83 4.03 0.08
C PHE A 126 21.96 5.27 0.35
N ALA A 127 20.73 5.05 0.83
CA ALA A 127 19.78 6.12 1.14
C ALA A 127 20.32 7.09 2.21
N GLU A 128 21.01 6.58 3.24
CA GLU A 128 21.62 7.40 4.28
C GLU A 128 22.86 8.15 3.81
N THR A 129 23.65 7.52 2.94
CA THR A 129 24.94 8.06 2.46
C THR A 129 24.74 9.16 1.41
N TYR A 130 23.83 8.94 0.47
CA TYR A 130 23.56 9.84 -0.65
C TYR A 130 22.17 10.44 -0.51
N LYS A 131 22.07 11.54 0.24
CA LYS A 131 20.80 12.16 0.58
C LYS A 131 20.18 12.96 -0.56
N GLY A 132 18.93 12.68 -0.90
CA GLY A 132 18.16 13.45 -1.87
C GLY A 132 16.76 12.87 -2.11
N LYS A 133 15.85 13.67 -2.64
CA LYS A 133 14.53 13.19 -3.06
C LYS A 133 14.65 12.54 -4.44
N TYR A 134 14.09 11.36 -4.64
CA TYR A 134 14.21 10.68 -5.93
C TYR A 134 13.55 11.47 -7.05
N SER A 135 12.48 12.23 -6.76
CA SER A 135 11.77 13.03 -7.76
C SER A 135 12.59 14.21 -8.30
N ASP A 136 13.63 14.65 -7.58
CA ASP A 136 14.60 15.61 -8.11
C ASP A 136 15.55 14.93 -9.10
N SER A 137 15.91 13.68 -8.80
CA SER A 137 16.76 12.83 -9.64
C SER A 137 16.02 12.19 -10.81
N VAL A 138 14.71 11.97 -10.72
CA VAL A 138 13.85 11.38 -11.76
C VAL A 138 12.62 12.28 -11.91
N PRO A 139 12.75 13.43 -12.58
CA PRO A 139 11.66 14.39 -12.72
C PRO A 139 10.46 13.85 -13.49
N GLN A 140 10.62 12.74 -14.23
CA GLN A 140 9.55 12.01 -14.92
C GLN A 140 8.51 11.42 -13.96
N ALA A 141 8.83 11.27 -12.67
CA ALA A 141 7.88 10.89 -11.65
C ALA A 141 6.89 12.03 -11.30
N SER A 142 7.25 13.28 -11.58
CA SER A 142 6.39 14.45 -11.34
C SER A 142 5.48 14.74 -12.54
N PRO A 143 4.19 15.06 -12.33
CA PRO A 143 3.53 15.33 -11.04
C PRO A 143 2.82 14.11 -10.42
N PHE A 144 3.18 12.88 -10.80
CA PHE A 144 2.44 11.66 -10.42
C PHE A 144 2.75 11.23 -8.97
N TYR A 145 4.01 10.90 -8.69
CA TYR A 145 4.49 10.43 -7.38
C TYR A 145 5.65 11.31 -6.91
N THR A 146 5.47 12.63 -6.92
CA THR A 146 6.46 13.56 -6.36
C THR A 146 6.68 13.30 -4.88
N SER A 147 7.93 13.31 -4.41
CA SER A 147 8.26 13.23 -2.98
C SER A 147 7.97 14.57 -2.30
N TRP A 148 6.81 14.68 -1.66
CA TRP A 148 6.39 15.88 -0.94
C TRP A 148 6.91 15.89 0.48
N SER A 149 6.75 14.79 1.23
CA SER A 149 7.22 14.59 2.61
C SER A 149 8.75 14.69 2.76
N GLY A 150 9.49 14.26 1.74
CA GLY A 150 10.94 14.13 1.79
C GLY A 150 11.38 12.68 1.82
N TYR A 151 12.30 12.34 2.72
CA TYR A 151 12.89 10.99 2.81
C TYR A 151 13.13 10.54 4.26
N ASN A 152 12.85 11.40 5.24
CA ASN A 152 13.18 11.10 6.64
C ASN A 152 12.24 10.05 7.21
N ASP A 153 11.01 10.04 6.72
CA ASP A 153 9.95 9.09 7.00
C ASP A 153 10.22 7.72 6.38
N GLU A 154 10.73 7.63 5.14
CA GLU A 154 11.20 6.38 4.58
C GLU A 154 12.42 5.84 5.34
N LEU A 155 13.35 6.71 5.75
CA LEU A 155 14.49 6.31 6.58
C LEU A 155 14.06 5.83 7.98
N ALA A 156 13.04 6.44 8.56
CA ALA A 156 12.47 5.98 9.82
C ALA A 156 11.79 4.61 9.67
N LEU A 157 10.92 4.47 8.66
CA LEU A 157 10.18 3.22 8.42
C LEU A 157 11.12 2.08 8.00
N GLY A 158 12.07 2.34 7.10
CA GLY A 158 13.07 1.37 6.66
C GLY A 158 13.96 0.89 7.80
N GLY A 159 14.35 1.78 8.73
CA GLY A 159 15.08 1.40 9.92
C GLY A 159 14.24 0.53 10.87
N ALA A 160 12.95 0.84 11.05
CA ALA A 160 12.06 0.03 11.88
C ALA A 160 11.91 -1.39 11.30
N TRP A 161 11.73 -1.53 9.98
CA TRP A 161 11.64 -2.85 9.34
C TRP A 161 12.95 -3.62 9.35
N LEU A 162 14.09 -2.97 9.11
CA LEU A 162 15.39 -3.62 9.22
C LEU A 162 15.66 -4.11 10.64
N TYR A 163 15.25 -3.36 11.67
CA TYR A 163 15.31 -3.84 13.05
C TYR A 163 14.49 -5.11 13.23
N ARG A 164 13.23 -5.12 12.78
CA ARG A 164 12.37 -6.31 12.86
C ARG A 164 12.93 -7.51 12.10
N ALA A 165 13.55 -7.29 10.94
CA ALA A 165 14.10 -8.36 10.10
C ALA A 165 15.42 -8.94 10.63
N THR A 166 16.25 -8.12 11.28
CA THR A 166 17.63 -8.51 11.68
C THR A 166 17.83 -8.69 13.18
N GLY A 167 16.97 -8.06 14.01
CA GLY A 167 17.18 -7.91 15.44
C GLY A 167 18.29 -6.92 15.84
N ASP A 168 18.96 -6.27 14.87
CA ASP A 168 20.07 -5.36 15.15
C ASP A 168 19.56 -4.00 15.65
N LYS A 169 19.82 -3.71 16.93
CA LYS A 169 19.40 -2.47 17.60
C LYS A 169 19.92 -1.19 16.94
N LYS A 170 20.97 -1.26 16.11
CA LYS A 170 21.45 -0.09 15.35
C LYS A 170 20.34 0.50 14.48
N TYR A 171 19.51 -0.36 13.87
CA TYR A 171 18.42 0.09 13.00
C TYR A 171 17.26 0.70 13.78
N LEU A 172 16.94 0.16 14.96
CA LEU A 172 15.98 0.77 15.88
C LEU A 172 16.43 2.17 16.29
N SER A 173 17.68 2.33 16.73
CA SER A 173 18.24 3.64 17.10
C SER A 173 18.24 4.63 15.94
N LYS A 174 18.51 4.18 14.71
CA LYS A 174 18.40 5.02 13.51
C LYS A 174 16.95 5.46 13.26
N ALA A 175 16.00 4.52 13.29
CA ALA A 175 14.59 4.82 13.10
C ALA A 175 14.07 5.85 14.11
N GLU A 176 14.38 5.66 15.40
CA GLU A 176 14.02 6.59 16.45
C GLU A 176 14.63 7.99 16.23
N ASN A 177 15.88 8.04 15.78
CA ASN A 177 16.61 9.27 15.54
C ASN A 177 16.04 10.06 14.36
N TYR A 178 15.83 9.41 13.20
CA TYR A 178 15.20 10.05 12.04
C TYR A 178 13.81 10.57 12.38
N PHE A 179 13.02 9.78 13.10
CA PHE A 179 11.69 10.18 13.51
C PHE A 179 11.72 11.40 14.43
N LYS A 180 12.43 11.34 15.56
CA LYS A 180 12.39 12.43 16.56
C LYS A 180 12.99 13.74 16.06
N ASN A 181 14.10 13.66 15.32
CA ASN A 181 14.85 14.85 14.95
C ASN A 181 14.37 15.50 13.65
N ASN A 182 13.69 14.74 12.77
CA ASN A 182 13.31 15.24 11.45
C ASN A 182 11.80 15.18 11.15
N ILE A 183 11.03 14.36 11.87
CA ILE A 183 9.57 14.26 11.71
C ILE A 183 8.85 14.92 12.89
N GLY A 184 9.11 14.44 14.11
CA GLY A 184 8.54 14.98 15.34
C GLY A 184 7.07 14.58 15.54
N ASN A 185 6.20 15.57 15.72
CA ASN A 185 4.78 15.30 16.02
C ASN A 185 3.99 15.01 14.75
N LEU A 186 3.15 13.98 14.79
CA LEU A 186 2.28 13.62 13.67
C LEU A 186 1.09 14.60 13.53
N GLY A 187 0.67 14.79 12.29
CA GLY A 187 -0.53 15.56 11.92
C GLY A 187 -1.78 14.70 11.78
N ASP A 188 -2.70 15.17 10.93
CA ASP A 188 -3.99 14.53 10.64
C ASP A 188 -4.03 13.81 9.27
N TRP A 189 -2.87 13.57 8.65
CA TRP A 189 -2.77 12.70 7.48
C TRP A 189 -2.71 11.23 7.91
N THR A 190 -2.14 10.36 7.09
CA THR A 190 -2.04 8.92 7.39
C THR A 190 -0.94 8.27 6.58
N TYR A 191 -0.65 7.01 6.86
CA TYR A 191 0.32 6.22 6.11
C TYR A 191 -0.15 6.08 4.66
N ALA A 192 0.61 6.62 3.72
CA ALA A 192 0.29 6.63 2.30
C ALA A 192 1.57 6.41 1.48
N ALA A 193 1.47 6.50 0.15
CA ALA A 193 2.61 6.32 -0.75
C ALA A 193 3.75 7.34 -0.56
N ASP A 194 3.45 8.53 -0.04
CA ASP A 194 4.44 9.61 0.15
C ASP A 194 4.86 9.80 1.60
N ASP A 195 3.93 9.70 2.57
CA ASP A 195 4.25 9.95 3.98
C ASP A 195 4.27 8.66 4.78
N HIS A 196 5.48 8.20 5.10
CA HIS A 196 5.74 6.96 5.83
C HIS A 196 5.84 7.15 7.35
N SER A 197 5.69 8.39 7.83
CA SER A 197 5.82 8.75 9.25
C SER A 197 4.88 7.94 10.12
N TYR A 198 3.64 7.80 9.68
CA TYR A 198 2.58 7.11 10.42
C TYR A 198 2.85 5.61 10.58
N GLY A 199 3.35 4.95 9.52
CA GLY A 199 3.79 3.56 9.59
C GLY A 199 4.99 3.39 10.52
N ALA A 200 5.97 4.30 10.44
CA ALA A 200 7.15 4.27 11.32
C ALA A 200 6.75 4.46 12.79
N ALA A 201 5.85 5.39 13.09
CA ALA A 201 5.36 5.64 14.44
C ALA A 201 4.67 4.41 15.03
N ALA A 202 3.81 3.73 14.26
CA ALA A 202 3.10 2.54 14.70
C ALA A 202 4.08 1.40 15.07
N LEU A 203 5.05 1.10 14.21
CA LEU A 203 6.08 0.09 14.52
C LEU A 203 6.92 0.51 15.74
N LEU A 204 7.36 1.77 15.79
CA LEU A 204 8.13 2.26 16.94
C LEU A 204 7.31 2.29 18.24
N ALA A 205 5.99 2.46 18.19
CA ALA A 205 5.14 2.37 19.37
C ALA A 205 5.14 0.97 19.99
N LYS A 206 5.37 -0.06 19.17
CA LYS A 206 5.51 -1.46 19.60
C LYS A 206 6.92 -1.81 20.07
N ASP A 207 7.91 -1.34 19.31
CA ASP A 207 9.29 -1.84 19.38
C ASP A 207 10.23 -0.95 20.20
N SER A 208 9.94 0.35 20.31
CA SER A 208 10.70 1.28 21.13
C SER A 208 10.24 1.24 22.59
N SER A 209 11.19 1.45 23.50
CA SER A 209 10.88 1.70 24.91
C SER A 209 10.50 3.15 25.21
N ASP A 210 10.63 4.07 24.24
CA ASP A 210 10.31 5.47 24.46
C ASP A 210 8.79 5.72 24.34
N PRO A 211 8.12 6.22 25.40
CA PRO A 211 6.69 6.47 25.38
C PRO A 211 6.25 7.50 24.33
N PHE A 212 7.18 8.30 23.80
CA PHE A 212 6.92 9.27 22.72
C PHE A 212 6.22 8.62 21.52
N PHE A 213 6.70 7.47 21.03
CA PHE A 213 6.15 6.86 19.81
C PHE A 213 4.73 6.33 20.01
N LYS A 214 4.49 5.74 21.19
CA LYS A 214 3.16 5.33 21.61
C LYS A 214 2.21 6.52 21.70
N GLN A 215 2.67 7.64 22.26
CA GLN A 215 1.88 8.87 22.34
C GLN A 215 1.58 9.46 20.95
N GLN A 216 2.56 9.48 20.03
CA GLN A 216 2.35 9.98 18.67
C GLN A 216 1.34 9.14 17.89
N THR A 217 1.49 7.81 17.95
CA THR A 217 0.55 6.88 17.29
C THR A 217 -0.85 7.05 17.85
N LYS A 218 -0.98 7.10 19.19
CA LYS A 218 -2.26 7.36 19.85
C LYS A 218 -2.90 8.68 19.42
N ASN A 219 -2.13 9.77 19.35
CA ASN A 219 -2.63 11.09 18.94
C ASN A 219 -3.15 11.09 17.50
N TRP A 220 -2.43 10.44 16.59
CA TRP A 220 -2.83 10.28 15.20
C TRP A 220 -4.11 9.45 15.08
N LEU A 221 -4.15 8.25 15.69
CA LEU A 221 -5.33 7.38 15.62
C LEU A 221 -6.55 8.03 16.28
N ASP A 222 -6.40 8.68 17.43
CA ASP A 222 -7.49 9.41 18.09
C ASP A 222 -8.02 10.55 17.21
N THR A 223 -7.16 11.18 16.39
CA THR A 223 -7.59 12.25 15.48
C THR A 223 -8.52 11.71 14.39
N TRP A 224 -8.23 10.51 13.87
CA TRP A 224 -9.07 9.85 12.89
C TRP A 224 -10.36 9.30 13.48
N VAL A 225 -10.27 8.58 14.61
CA VAL A 225 -11.44 8.00 15.30
C VAL A 225 -12.44 9.10 15.70
N GLU A 226 -11.95 10.26 16.14
CA GLU A 226 -12.81 11.35 16.64
C GLU A 226 -13.17 12.40 15.57
N GLY A 227 -12.66 12.29 14.34
CA GLY A 227 -12.96 13.23 13.25
C GLY A 227 -12.43 14.65 13.50
N ARG A 228 -11.20 14.77 14.02
CA ARG A 228 -10.55 16.05 14.31
C ARG A 228 -9.71 16.54 13.13
N GLY A 229 -9.33 17.82 13.17
CA GLY A 229 -8.55 18.45 12.10
C GLY A 229 -9.31 18.44 10.76
N SER A 230 -8.65 17.94 9.73
CA SER A 230 -9.16 17.79 8.35
C SER A 230 -9.88 16.47 8.11
N VAL A 231 -9.84 15.54 9.07
CA VAL A 231 -10.65 14.31 9.00
C VAL A 231 -12.10 14.68 9.34
N LYS A 232 -13.02 14.27 8.48
CA LYS A 232 -14.46 14.49 8.63
C LYS A 232 -15.21 13.21 8.32
N TYR A 233 -16.39 13.06 8.90
CA TYR A 233 -17.24 11.89 8.68
C TYR A 233 -18.42 12.23 7.77
N THR A 234 -18.69 11.35 6.82
CA THR A 234 -19.96 11.37 6.07
C THR A 234 -21.12 11.02 7.01
N SER A 235 -22.36 11.17 6.54
CA SER A 235 -23.53 10.78 7.33
C SER A 235 -23.59 9.26 7.59
N GLY A 236 -23.05 8.47 6.67
CA GLY A 236 -22.88 7.01 6.78
C GLY A 236 -21.70 6.57 7.63
N GLY A 237 -20.88 7.47 8.18
CA GLY A 237 -19.78 7.12 9.08
C GLY A 237 -18.44 6.82 8.41
N PHE A 238 -18.24 7.23 7.15
CA PHE A 238 -16.95 7.12 6.47
C PHE A 238 -16.01 8.26 6.85
N ALA A 239 -14.79 7.92 7.27
CA ALA A 239 -13.74 8.88 7.61
C ALA A 239 -13.04 9.38 6.34
N HIS A 240 -13.33 10.62 5.97
CA HIS A 240 -12.83 11.28 4.78
C HIS A 240 -11.80 12.36 5.13
N ARG A 241 -10.58 12.25 4.59
CA ARG A 241 -9.51 13.26 4.73
C ARG A 241 -9.26 14.04 3.44
N ALA A 242 -9.21 13.38 2.28
CA ALA A 242 -8.86 14.01 1.01
C ALA A 242 -9.74 13.50 -0.13
N GLN A 243 -9.90 14.34 -1.16
CA GLN A 243 -10.71 14.04 -2.34
C GLN A 243 -10.18 12.83 -3.14
N TRP A 244 -8.86 12.73 -3.26
CA TRP A 244 -8.22 11.64 -3.98
C TRP A 244 -7.84 10.53 -3.01
N ALA A 245 -8.08 9.29 -3.42
CA ALA A 245 -7.72 8.11 -2.63
C ALA A 245 -8.37 8.10 -1.23
N SER A 246 -9.61 8.57 -1.08
CA SER A 246 -10.26 8.68 0.23
C SER A 246 -10.39 7.32 0.91
N VAL A 247 -10.81 6.28 0.18
CA VAL A 247 -10.95 4.91 0.69
C VAL A 247 -9.63 4.32 1.18
N PRO A 248 -8.54 4.29 0.38
CA PRO A 248 -7.29 3.69 0.86
C PRO A 248 -6.63 4.47 2.00
N LEU A 249 -6.85 5.79 2.12
CA LEU A 249 -6.41 6.55 3.30
C LEU A 249 -7.17 6.12 4.56
N ALA A 250 -8.49 5.92 4.45
CA ALA A 250 -9.31 5.41 5.54
C ALA A 250 -8.90 3.98 5.93
N LEU A 251 -8.70 3.09 4.95
CA LEU A 251 -8.29 1.71 5.17
C LEU A 251 -6.87 1.57 5.73
N SER A 252 -5.94 2.43 5.31
CA SER A 252 -4.58 2.47 5.88
C SER A 252 -4.62 2.82 7.36
N THR A 253 -5.47 3.78 7.73
CA THR A 253 -5.69 4.13 9.14
C THR A 253 -6.43 3.03 9.90
N ALA A 254 -7.43 2.40 9.28
CA ALA A 254 -8.17 1.28 9.85
C ALA A 254 -7.23 0.13 10.21
N PHE A 255 -6.37 -0.26 9.26
CA PHE A 255 -5.34 -1.27 9.48
C PHE A 255 -4.43 -0.92 10.67
N ALA A 256 -3.90 0.31 10.70
CA ALA A 256 -3.03 0.75 11.79
C ALA A 256 -3.75 0.83 13.14
N ALA A 257 -5.03 1.19 13.15
CA ALA A 257 -5.85 1.27 14.36
C ALA A 257 -6.06 -0.11 14.99
N GLU A 258 -6.52 -1.07 14.19
CA GLU A 258 -6.68 -2.47 14.64
C GLU A 258 -5.32 -3.07 15.03
N TRP A 259 -4.27 -2.84 14.24
CA TRP A 259 -2.94 -3.35 14.58
C TRP A 259 -2.42 -2.76 15.90
N TYR A 260 -2.66 -1.47 16.16
CA TYR A 260 -2.31 -0.85 17.43
C TYR A 260 -3.10 -1.43 18.60
N ASN A 261 -4.40 -1.71 18.39
CA ASN A 261 -5.24 -2.39 19.37
C ASN A 261 -4.67 -3.78 19.73
N ASP A 262 -4.31 -4.57 18.72
CA ASP A 262 -3.90 -5.96 18.90
C ASP A 262 -2.48 -6.09 19.47
N LYS A 263 -1.57 -5.24 19.00
CA LYS A 263 -0.14 -5.42 19.25
C LYS A 263 0.44 -4.45 20.28
N VAL A 264 -0.19 -3.30 20.55
CA VAL A 264 0.41 -2.22 21.37
C VAL A 264 -0.42 -1.85 22.61
N GLU A 265 -1.66 -1.40 22.43
CA GLU A 265 -2.56 -1.03 23.52
C GLU A 265 -4.01 -1.25 23.12
N ALA A 266 -4.61 -2.29 23.69
CA ALA A 266 -6.01 -2.64 23.45
C ALA A 266 -6.94 -1.50 23.87
N ASN A 267 -7.79 -1.09 22.93
CA ASN A 267 -8.88 -0.15 23.14
C ASN A 267 -9.90 -0.36 22.03
N SER A 268 -11.11 -0.83 22.40
CA SER A 268 -12.13 -1.23 21.44
C SER A 268 -12.50 -0.15 20.44
N LYS A 269 -12.32 1.14 20.77
CA LYS A 269 -12.60 2.24 19.82
C LYS A 269 -11.79 2.15 18.53
N TYR A 270 -10.58 1.57 18.57
CA TYR A 270 -9.74 1.42 17.39
C TYR A 270 -10.24 0.27 16.51
N SER A 271 -10.64 -0.84 17.13
CA SER A 271 -11.24 -1.97 16.43
C SER A 271 -12.62 -1.61 15.85
N ASP A 272 -13.47 -0.93 16.64
CA ASP A 272 -14.77 -0.41 16.19
C ASP A 272 -14.62 0.54 15.00
N PHE A 273 -13.57 1.37 14.99
CA PHE A 273 -13.25 2.23 13.85
C PHE A 273 -12.85 1.42 12.63
N ALA A 274 -11.90 0.49 12.78
CA ALA A 274 -11.41 -0.32 11.68
C ALA A 274 -12.54 -1.13 11.03
N HIS A 275 -13.35 -1.81 11.84
CA HIS A 275 -14.51 -2.58 11.41
C HIS A 275 -15.49 -1.71 10.60
N LYS A 276 -15.90 -0.55 11.12
CA LYS A 276 -16.81 0.37 10.41
C LYS A 276 -16.26 0.87 9.08
N GLN A 277 -14.95 1.14 8.99
CA GLN A 277 -14.37 1.60 7.72
C GLN A 277 -14.33 0.46 6.69
N VAL A 278 -14.02 -0.77 7.09
CA VAL A 278 -14.06 -1.93 6.19
C VAL A 278 -15.49 -2.22 5.75
N ASP A 279 -16.45 -2.25 6.67
CA ASP A 279 -17.87 -2.48 6.37
C ASP A 279 -18.43 -1.41 5.42
N TYR A 280 -18.11 -0.14 5.64
CA TYR A 280 -18.50 0.94 4.74
C TYR A 280 -17.98 0.70 3.32
N VAL A 281 -16.70 0.32 3.19
CA VAL A 281 -16.08 0.02 1.90
C VAL A 281 -16.73 -1.20 1.23
N LEU A 282 -17.12 -2.20 2.01
CA LEU A 282 -17.70 -3.44 1.50
C LEU A 282 -19.20 -3.34 1.21
N GLY A 283 -19.90 -2.34 1.73
CA GLY A 283 -21.25 -1.99 1.29
C GLY A 283 -22.20 -1.50 2.38
N ASP A 284 -21.82 -1.49 3.66
CA ASP A 284 -22.62 -0.91 4.75
C ASP A 284 -22.52 0.62 4.75
N ASN A 285 -23.15 1.21 3.75
CA ASN A 285 -23.21 2.64 3.56
C ASN A 285 -24.57 3.07 3.00
N PRO A 286 -24.93 4.36 3.08
CA PRO A 286 -26.23 4.85 2.60
C PRO A 286 -26.56 4.55 1.13
N ARG A 287 -25.57 4.18 0.31
CA ARG A 287 -25.77 3.79 -1.09
C ARG A 287 -26.04 2.28 -1.28
N ASN A 288 -25.82 1.46 -0.26
CA ASN A 288 -25.75 0.00 -0.37
C ASN A 288 -24.85 -0.39 -1.56
N TYR A 289 -23.64 0.17 -1.58
CA TYR A 289 -22.71 0.10 -2.71
C TYR A 289 -21.33 -0.30 -2.22
N SER A 290 -20.81 -1.44 -2.68
CA SER A 290 -19.42 -1.82 -2.42
C SER A 290 -18.48 -0.94 -3.24
N TYR A 291 -17.36 -0.52 -2.65
CA TYR A 291 -16.27 0.14 -3.35
C TYR A 291 -15.21 -0.86 -3.83
N MET A 292 -15.46 -2.17 -3.69
CA MET A 292 -14.61 -3.24 -4.21
C MET A 292 -15.28 -3.90 -5.41
N VAL A 293 -14.58 -3.95 -6.54
CA VAL A 293 -15.07 -4.55 -7.79
C VAL A 293 -15.35 -6.04 -7.59
N GLY A 294 -16.55 -6.47 -7.96
CA GLY A 294 -16.96 -7.88 -7.89
C GLY A 294 -17.41 -8.36 -6.51
N PHE A 295 -17.56 -7.47 -5.53
CA PHE A 295 -18.03 -7.81 -4.18
C PHE A 295 -19.42 -7.26 -3.88
N GLY A 296 -20.28 -8.08 -3.27
CA GLY A 296 -21.67 -7.74 -3.01
C GLY A 296 -22.52 -7.66 -4.29
N ASN A 297 -23.69 -7.02 -4.20
CA ASN A 297 -24.66 -6.97 -5.30
C ASN A 297 -24.58 -5.68 -6.16
N ASN A 298 -23.80 -4.69 -5.72
CA ASN A 298 -23.74 -3.37 -6.33
C ASN A 298 -22.34 -2.80 -6.12
N TYR A 299 -21.56 -2.68 -7.19
CA TYR A 299 -20.13 -2.36 -7.17
C TYR A 299 -19.69 -1.67 -8.47
N PRO A 300 -18.47 -1.10 -8.55
CA PRO A 300 -17.99 -0.40 -9.75
C PRO A 300 -17.83 -1.35 -10.93
N GLN A 301 -18.34 -0.94 -12.09
CA GLN A 301 -18.22 -1.70 -13.35
C GLN A 301 -17.36 -0.98 -14.39
N ARG A 302 -16.98 0.27 -14.12
CA ARG A 302 -16.34 1.18 -15.10
C ARG A 302 -15.12 1.86 -14.50
N THR A 303 -14.27 1.10 -13.82
CA THR A 303 -13.03 1.62 -13.20
C THR A 303 -12.13 2.28 -14.25
N HIS A 304 -11.38 3.31 -13.84
CA HIS A 304 -10.35 3.93 -14.67
C HIS A 304 -9.14 2.98 -14.80
N HIS A 305 -9.29 1.90 -15.56
CA HIS A 305 -8.27 0.87 -15.70
C HIS A 305 -8.18 0.35 -17.13
N ARG A 306 -7.08 0.66 -17.82
CA ARG A 306 -6.86 0.33 -19.23
C ARG A 306 -7.03 -1.16 -19.54
N GLY A 307 -6.39 -2.03 -18.75
CA GLY A 307 -6.46 -3.49 -18.98
C GLY A 307 -7.84 -4.10 -18.69
N SER A 308 -8.64 -3.48 -17.82
CA SER A 308 -10.02 -3.96 -17.56
C SER A 308 -10.98 -3.41 -18.60
N ALA A 309 -10.78 -2.16 -19.02
CA ALA A 309 -11.54 -1.53 -20.07
C ALA A 309 -11.39 -2.27 -21.41
N ASP A 310 -10.16 -2.69 -21.75
CA ASP A 310 -9.81 -3.30 -23.04
C ASP A 310 -10.32 -2.45 -24.23
N THR A 311 -11.41 -2.87 -24.89
CA THR A 311 -12.00 -2.13 -26.01
C THR A 311 -13.03 -1.07 -25.57
N ALA A 312 -13.34 -0.97 -24.28
CA ALA A 312 -14.22 0.07 -23.74
C ALA A 312 -13.52 1.45 -23.78
N PRO A 313 -14.09 2.44 -24.49
CA PRO A 313 -13.45 3.73 -24.71
C PRO A 313 -13.39 4.57 -23.42
N LEU A 314 -12.34 5.38 -23.25
CA LEU A 314 -12.27 6.40 -22.21
C LEU A 314 -13.25 7.55 -22.50
N ASP A 315 -14.51 7.34 -22.15
CA ASP A 315 -15.59 8.30 -22.33
C ASP A 315 -16.55 8.29 -21.12
N GLY A 316 -17.61 9.09 -21.21
CA GLY A 316 -18.66 9.16 -20.19
C GLY A 316 -19.81 8.18 -20.41
N SER A 317 -19.62 7.12 -21.21
CA SER A 317 -20.69 6.17 -21.52
C SER A 317 -21.01 5.25 -20.34
N ASP A 318 -22.21 4.66 -20.38
CA ASP A 318 -22.63 3.62 -19.43
C ASP A 318 -22.16 2.20 -19.82
N ARG A 319 -21.29 2.07 -20.83
CA ARG A 319 -20.70 0.79 -21.22
C ARG A 319 -19.75 0.29 -20.11
N PRO A 320 -20.00 -0.90 -19.51
CA PRO A 320 -19.07 -1.53 -18.59
C PRO A 320 -17.69 -1.74 -19.21
N ASN A 321 -16.69 -1.94 -18.36
CA ASN A 321 -15.40 -2.47 -18.78
C ASN A 321 -15.58 -3.90 -19.31
N ASP A 322 -14.74 -4.32 -20.26
CA ASP A 322 -14.86 -5.64 -20.90
C ASP A 322 -14.46 -6.78 -19.94
N HIS A 323 -13.63 -6.48 -18.94
CA HIS A 323 -13.22 -7.42 -17.89
C HIS A 323 -13.52 -6.86 -16.49
N LEU A 324 -14.01 -7.71 -15.58
CA LEU A 324 -14.13 -7.38 -14.17
C LEU A 324 -12.76 -7.49 -13.49
N LEU A 325 -12.31 -6.39 -12.89
CA LEU A 325 -11.07 -6.35 -12.13
C LEU A 325 -11.32 -6.76 -10.66
N TYR A 326 -11.62 -8.03 -10.43
CA TYR A 326 -12.01 -8.54 -9.10
C TYR A 326 -11.07 -8.09 -7.99
N GLY A 327 -11.66 -7.67 -6.87
CA GLY A 327 -10.94 -7.24 -5.68
C GLY A 327 -10.37 -5.82 -5.76
N ALA A 328 -10.34 -5.16 -6.92
CA ALA A 328 -9.85 -3.78 -7.00
C ALA A 328 -10.74 -2.83 -6.19
N VAL A 329 -10.09 -2.01 -5.35
CA VAL A 329 -10.78 -1.00 -4.55
C VAL A 329 -10.61 0.37 -5.21
N VAL A 330 -11.72 1.06 -5.42
CA VAL A 330 -11.73 2.37 -6.08
C VAL A 330 -11.40 3.51 -5.10
N GLY A 331 -11.08 4.69 -5.63
CA GLY A 331 -10.75 5.89 -4.84
C GLY A 331 -11.78 6.26 -3.78
N GLY A 332 -13.07 6.04 -4.06
CA GLY A 332 -14.16 6.23 -3.10
C GLY A 332 -14.79 7.62 -3.15
N PRO A 333 -15.57 8.02 -2.12
CA PRO A 333 -16.22 9.33 -2.06
C PRO A 333 -15.20 10.47 -2.18
N GLY A 334 -15.41 11.41 -3.11
CA GLY A 334 -14.50 12.54 -3.35
C GLY A 334 -14.74 13.75 -2.44
N THR A 335 -15.84 13.74 -1.67
CA THR A 335 -16.14 14.74 -0.64
C THR A 335 -16.77 14.07 0.58
N VAL A 336 -17.01 14.85 1.64
CA VAL A 336 -17.71 14.42 2.87
C VAL A 336 -19.22 14.29 2.61
N ASP A 337 -19.57 13.44 1.64
CA ASP A 337 -20.93 13.10 1.23
C ASP A 337 -20.91 11.65 0.72
N ASP A 338 -21.76 10.81 1.29
CA ASP A 338 -21.87 9.39 0.95
C ASP A 338 -22.13 9.19 -0.55
N PHE A 339 -22.81 10.13 -1.21
CA PHE A 339 -23.17 10.06 -2.64
C PHE A 339 -22.10 10.62 -3.58
N SER A 340 -20.95 11.08 -3.07
CA SER A 340 -19.87 11.71 -3.85
C SER A 340 -18.96 10.71 -4.57
N HIS A 341 -19.54 9.73 -5.26
CA HIS A 341 -18.80 8.76 -6.07
C HIS A 341 -19.56 8.46 -7.36
N ASN A 342 -18.84 8.44 -8.48
CA ASN A 342 -19.41 8.12 -9.79
C ASN A 342 -18.70 6.88 -10.34
N ASP A 343 -19.46 5.84 -10.64
CA ASP A 343 -18.96 4.74 -11.45
C ASP A 343 -18.82 5.21 -12.90
N ARG A 344 -17.75 5.94 -13.22
CA ARG A 344 -17.45 6.46 -14.55
C ARG A 344 -15.98 6.27 -14.84
N ARG A 345 -15.67 5.73 -16.02
CA ARG A 345 -14.29 5.42 -16.44
C ARG A 345 -13.44 6.66 -16.63
N ASN A 346 -14.04 7.80 -16.95
CA ASN A 346 -13.34 9.09 -17.02
C ASN A 346 -13.34 9.87 -15.68
N ASP A 347 -13.85 9.30 -14.60
CA ASP A 347 -13.72 9.83 -13.24
C ASP A 347 -12.53 9.14 -12.54
N TRP A 348 -11.33 9.58 -12.90
CA TRP A 348 -10.07 9.13 -12.27
C TRP A 348 -9.89 9.65 -10.83
N VAL A 349 -10.86 10.38 -10.27
CA VAL A 349 -10.80 10.82 -8.87
C VAL A 349 -11.44 9.78 -7.96
N THR A 350 -12.69 9.43 -8.28
CA THR A 350 -13.49 8.54 -7.42
C THR A 350 -13.48 7.08 -7.90
N ASN A 351 -13.10 6.83 -9.16
CA ASN A 351 -13.12 5.51 -9.80
C ASN A 351 -11.75 5.00 -10.28
N GLU A 352 -10.66 5.65 -9.87
CA GLU A 352 -9.28 5.15 -10.03
C GLU A 352 -9.04 3.93 -9.15
N VAL A 353 -8.18 3.04 -9.61
CA VAL A 353 -7.69 1.87 -8.88
C VAL A 353 -6.16 1.83 -8.91
N GLY A 354 -5.54 1.20 -7.92
CA GLY A 354 -4.08 1.06 -7.91
C GLY A 354 -3.57 0.15 -6.82
N THR A 355 -2.33 -0.30 -6.94
CA THR A 355 -1.73 -1.21 -5.94
C THR A 355 -1.64 -0.58 -4.55
N GLY A 356 -1.43 0.75 -4.49
CA GLY A 356 -1.46 1.52 -3.24
C GLY A 356 -2.84 1.63 -2.62
N TYR A 357 -3.91 1.31 -3.38
CA TYR A 357 -5.28 1.34 -2.88
C TYR A 357 -5.66 0.00 -2.27
N ASN A 358 -5.24 -1.09 -2.93
CA ASN A 358 -5.52 -2.45 -2.52
C ASN A 358 -4.66 -2.95 -1.35
N ALA A 359 -3.41 -2.52 -1.22
CA ALA A 359 -2.55 -3.02 -0.13
C ALA A 359 -3.10 -2.68 1.28
N PRO A 360 -3.60 -1.46 1.55
CA PRO A 360 -4.31 -1.18 2.80
C PRO A 360 -5.57 -2.03 3.00
N PHE A 361 -6.33 -2.27 1.93
CA PHE A 361 -7.54 -3.11 2.01
C PHE A 361 -7.19 -4.54 2.41
N ALA A 362 -6.25 -5.20 1.73
CA ALA A 362 -5.86 -6.57 2.04
C ALA A 362 -5.41 -6.72 3.50
N SER A 363 -4.59 -5.78 3.98
CA SER A 363 -4.11 -5.79 5.37
C SER A 363 -5.21 -5.48 6.39
N ALA A 364 -6.17 -4.62 6.09
CA ALA A 364 -7.32 -4.38 6.97
C ALA A 364 -8.29 -5.58 6.96
N ALA A 365 -8.56 -6.15 5.80
CA ALA A 365 -9.50 -7.26 5.61
C ALA A 365 -9.04 -8.52 6.34
N ILE A 366 -7.74 -8.83 6.34
CA ILE A 366 -7.25 -10.01 7.06
C ILE A 366 -7.44 -9.89 8.57
N GLN A 367 -7.35 -8.68 9.15
CA GLN A 367 -7.62 -8.48 10.57
C GLN A 367 -9.10 -8.67 10.89
N GLN A 368 -9.99 -8.22 9.98
CA GLN A 368 -11.42 -8.48 10.13
C GLN A 368 -11.72 -9.98 10.02
N TYR A 369 -11.05 -10.71 9.12
CA TYR A 369 -11.14 -12.17 9.06
C TYR A 369 -10.63 -12.84 10.34
N GLU A 370 -9.49 -12.41 10.90
CA GLU A 370 -8.99 -12.95 12.18
C GLU A 370 -10.01 -12.76 13.32
N ASN A 371 -10.65 -11.60 13.36
CA ASN A 371 -11.61 -11.24 14.42
C ASN A 371 -13.01 -11.85 14.23
N LEU A 372 -13.48 -11.99 13.00
CA LEU A 372 -14.88 -12.30 12.67
C LEU A 372 -15.07 -13.58 11.86
N GLY A 373 -14.00 -14.13 11.30
CA GLY A 373 -14.03 -15.23 10.33
C GLY A 373 -14.58 -14.80 8.98
N GLY A 374 -15.14 -15.76 8.24
CA GLY A 374 -15.72 -15.58 6.92
C GLY A 374 -15.13 -16.54 5.91
N ASP A 375 -15.97 -17.34 5.26
CA ASP A 375 -15.49 -18.38 4.35
C ASP A 375 -15.10 -17.77 2.99
N PRO A 376 -13.85 -17.95 2.52
CA PRO A 376 -13.49 -17.67 1.13
C PRO A 376 -14.31 -18.52 0.17
N LEU A 377 -14.42 -18.06 -1.08
CA LEU A 377 -14.99 -18.89 -2.14
C LEU A 377 -14.12 -20.12 -2.36
N SER A 378 -14.75 -21.30 -2.49
CA SER A 378 -14.05 -22.49 -2.99
C SER A 378 -13.59 -22.29 -4.43
N GLU A 379 -12.58 -23.05 -4.88
CA GLU A 379 -12.14 -23.08 -6.29
C GLU A 379 -13.32 -23.25 -7.26
N SER A 380 -14.26 -24.14 -6.93
CA SER A 380 -15.45 -24.38 -7.75
C SER A 380 -16.42 -23.19 -7.85
N GLN A 381 -16.41 -22.30 -6.85
CA GLN A 381 -17.17 -21.06 -6.86
C GLN A 381 -16.40 -19.95 -7.57
N LEU A 382 -15.07 -19.92 -7.42
CA LEU A 382 -14.20 -19.02 -8.18
C LEU A 382 -14.30 -19.29 -9.68
N ASP A 383 -14.31 -20.55 -10.12
CA ASP A 383 -14.50 -20.95 -11.52
C ASP A 383 -15.88 -20.58 -12.11
N GLN A 384 -16.85 -20.22 -11.25
CA GLN A 384 -18.15 -19.71 -11.69
C GLN A 384 -18.14 -18.19 -11.92
N LEU A 385 -17.10 -17.48 -11.46
CA LEU A 385 -16.94 -16.06 -11.68
C LEU A 385 -16.44 -15.81 -13.10
N ILE A 386 -17.09 -14.86 -13.78
CA ILE A 386 -16.75 -14.52 -15.17
C ILE A 386 -15.33 -13.96 -15.21
N GLY A 387 -14.42 -14.59 -15.95
CA GLY A 387 -13.05 -14.08 -16.05
C GLY A 387 -12.14 -14.53 -14.91
N ILE A 388 -12.53 -15.53 -14.12
CA ILE A 388 -11.65 -16.22 -13.16
C ILE A 388 -11.52 -17.69 -13.59
N ASP A 389 -10.28 -18.18 -13.53
CA ASP A 389 -9.93 -19.59 -13.71
C ASP A 389 -8.99 -19.98 -12.57
N ALA A 390 -9.57 -20.58 -11.52
CA ALA A 390 -8.83 -20.94 -10.32
C ALA A 390 -7.81 -22.07 -10.58
N ASN A 391 -7.99 -22.81 -11.68
CA ASN A 391 -7.15 -23.95 -12.03
C ASN A 391 -6.04 -23.62 -13.05
N GLY A 392 -5.99 -22.37 -13.56
CA GLY A 392 -5.00 -21.95 -14.56
C GLY A 392 -5.04 -22.77 -15.86
N THR A 393 -6.19 -23.34 -16.19
CA THR A 393 -6.41 -24.15 -17.41
C THR A 393 -6.66 -23.33 -18.68
N GLY A 394 -6.75 -21.99 -18.55
CA GLY A 394 -6.82 -21.00 -19.62
C GLY A 394 -8.24 -20.65 -20.08
N PHE A 395 -8.41 -19.39 -20.48
CA PHE A 395 -9.57 -18.87 -21.23
C PHE A 395 -9.62 -19.37 -22.68
#